data_AF-A0A0F2NH71-F1
#
_entry.id   AF-A0A0F2NH71-F1
#
_cell.length_a   1.000
_cell.length_b   1.000
_cell.length_c   1.000
_cell.angle_alpha   90.00
_cell.angle_beta   90.00
_cell.angle_gamma   90.00
#
_symmetry.space_group_name_H-M   'P 1'
#
loop_
_entity.id
_entity.type
_entity.pdbx_description
1 polymer ?
#
loop_
_entity_poly.entity_id
_entity_poly.type
_entity_poly.pdbx_seq_one_letter_code
_entity_poly.pdbx_strand_id
1 'polypeptide(L)'
;MTQDYIPFADIVTEIGRLCKQKSTGTLFVATKANKSAQMVLDKGEIVFIYFSSKRGEEALALMSTIRAGRYRFQEGGVIPRRMPLPPTETILAVLGRSAEQNAAVDQIQTKSSAVAGNGISREEKDALESSLAECIGPMAAIICEDHFNSRADLQSIIDALAAEIPSSGQAEKFRGLVAAKLG
;
A
#
# COMPACT_ATOMS: atom_id res chain seq x y z
N MET A 1 -11.65 18.04 16.47
CA MET A 1 -11.61 16.56 16.59
C MET A 1 -11.15 16.00 15.25
N THR A 2 -9.84 15.84 15.06
CA THR A 2 -9.22 15.26 13.86
C THR A 2 -9.51 13.77 13.84
N GLN A 3 -10.51 13.33 13.07
CA GLN A 3 -10.66 11.90 12.79
C GLN A 3 -9.51 11.48 11.88
N ASP A 4 -8.60 10.67 12.41
CA ASP A 4 -7.49 10.11 11.66
C ASP A 4 -7.97 9.24 10.49
N TYR A 5 -7.18 9.21 9.43
CA TYR A 5 -7.43 8.30 8.31
C TYR A 5 -7.07 6.89 8.75
N ILE A 6 -8.04 6.00 8.76
CA ILE A 6 -7.82 4.58 9.07
C ILE A 6 -7.73 3.76 7.78
N PRO A 7 -6.98 2.65 7.78
CA PRO A 7 -6.95 1.71 6.67
C PRO A 7 -8.34 1.22 6.29
N PHE A 8 -8.54 0.92 5.00
CA PHE A 8 -9.83 0.43 4.52
C PHE A 8 -10.25 -0.88 5.19
N ALA A 9 -9.30 -1.72 5.62
CA ALA A 9 -9.57 -2.95 6.36
C ALA A 9 -10.28 -2.71 7.71
N ASP A 10 -9.85 -1.69 8.47
CA ASP A 10 -10.50 -1.31 9.72
C ASP A 10 -11.92 -0.78 9.47
N ILE A 11 -12.12 -0.02 8.38
CA ILE A 11 -13.43 0.46 7.95
C ILE A 11 -14.37 -0.71 7.65
N VAL A 12 -13.91 -1.70 6.88
CA VAL A 12 -14.70 -2.89 6.54
C VAL A 12 -15.03 -3.72 7.77
N THR A 13 -14.08 -3.87 8.69
CA THR A 13 -14.30 -4.56 9.98
C THR A 13 -15.42 -3.89 10.77
N GLU A 14 -15.40 -2.55 10.84
CA GLU A 14 -16.41 -1.79 11.55
C GLU A 14 -17.79 -1.85 10.85
N ILE A 15 -17.84 -1.80 9.51
CA ILE A 15 -19.08 -2.05 8.75
C ILE A 15 -19.65 -3.43 9.10
N GLY A 16 -18.81 -4.48 9.10
CA GLY A 16 -19.23 -5.83 9.45
C GLY A 16 -19.76 -5.93 10.88
N ARG A 17 -19.14 -5.21 11.83
CA ARG A 17 -19.60 -5.10 13.21
C ARG A 17 -20.99 -4.47 13.30
N LEU A 18 -21.24 -3.39 12.57
CA LEU A 18 -22.56 -2.73 12.51
C LEU A 18 -23.63 -3.62 11.88
N CYS A 19 -23.28 -4.36 10.82
CA CYS A 19 -24.19 -5.32 10.20
C CYS A 19 -24.61 -6.41 11.20
N LYS A 20 -23.66 -6.96 11.97
CA LYS A 20 -23.93 -7.97 13.01
C LYS A 20 -24.81 -7.42 14.14
N GLN A 21 -24.66 -6.15 14.52
CA GLN A 21 -25.46 -5.49 15.54
C GLN A 21 -26.85 -5.07 15.05
N LYS A 22 -27.18 -5.29 13.78
CA LYS A 22 -28.42 -4.83 13.15
C LYS A 22 -28.63 -3.32 13.27
N SER A 23 -27.53 -2.56 13.30
CA SER A 23 -27.56 -1.10 13.39
C SER A 23 -28.21 -0.51 12.14
N THR A 24 -28.93 0.59 12.33
CA THR A 24 -29.62 1.33 11.27
C THR A 24 -29.08 2.75 11.24
N GLY A 25 -28.59 3.19 10.09
CA GLY A 25 -27.94 4.48 9.99
C GLY A 25 -27.25 4.73 8.66
N THR A 26 -26.61 5.88 8.55
CA THR A 26 -25.81 6.26 7.38
C THR A 26 -24.34 6.27 7.73
N LEU A 27 -23.56 5.65 6.88
CA LEU A 27 -22.13 5.56 6.97
C LEU A 27 -21.51 6.45 5.90
N PHE A 28 -20.56 7.28 6.31
CA PHE A 28 -19.82 8.17 5.45
C PHE A 28 -18.33 7.78 5.50
N VAL A 29 -17.72 7.60 4.32
CA VAL A 29 -16.28 7.40 4.19
C VAL A 29 -15.69 8.50 3.35
N ALA A 30 -14.82 9.34 3.92
CA ALA A 30 -14.05 10.32 3.16
C ALA A 30 -12.67 9.76 2.81
N THR A 31 -12.32 9.74 1.54
CA THR A 31 -11.02 9.23 1.05
C THR A 31 -10.01 10.37 0.87
N LYS A 32 -8.70 10.05 0.84
CA LYS A 32 -7.65 11.04 0.56
C LYS A 32 -7.78 11.68 -0.84
N ALA A 33 -8.42 11.01 -1.78
CA ALA A 33 -8.70 11.52 -3.12
C ALA A 33 -9.83 12.57 -3.16
N ASN A 34 -10.23 13.11 -2.01
CA ASN A 34 -11.36 14.03 -1.84
C ASN A 34 -12.70 13.46 -2.37
N LYS A 35 -12.80 12.12 -2.44
CA LYS A 35 -14.04 11.41 -2.79
C LYS A 35 -14.73 10.95 -1.51
N SER A 36 -16.04 11.13 -1.44
CA SER A 36 -16.88 10.62 -0.36
C SER A 36 -17.68 9.39 -0.82
N ALA A 37 -17.65 8.35 0.00
CA ALA A 37 -18.55 7.23 -0.03
C ALA A 37 -19.68 7.48 0.97
N GLN A 38 -20.90 7.10 0.61
CA GLN A 38 -22.05 7.07 1.50
C GLN A 38 -22.72 5.70 1.39
N MET A 39 -23.05 5.11 2.52
CA MET A 39 -23.72 3.82 2.58
C MET A 39 -24.83 3.87 3.62
N VAL A 40 -25.98 3.29 3.31
CA VAL A 40 -27.13 3.24 4.23
C VAL A 40 -27.32 1.81 4.70
N LEU A 41 -27.35 1.64 6.01
CA LEU A 41 -27.66 0.38 6.67
C LEU A 41 -29.08 0.47 7.25
N ASP A 42 -29.90 -0.55 6.98
CA ASP A 42 -31.23 -0.75 7.55
C ASP A 42 -31.27 -2.10 8.25
N LYS A 43 -31.41 -2.13 9.57
CA LYS A 43 -31.43 -3.36 10.39
C LYS A 43 -30.25 -4.30 10.14
N GLY A 44 -29.07 -3.75 9.82
CA GLY A 44 -27.87 -4.50 9.47
C GLY A 44 -27.77 -4.95 8.02
N GLU A 45 -28.72 -4.56 7.17
CA GLU A 45 -28.67 -4.78 5.73
C GLU A 45 -28.20 -3.53 4.98
N ILE A 46 -27.28 -3.69 4.03
CA ILE A 46 -26.83 -2.58 3.20
C ILE A 46 -27.84 -2.36 2.09
N VAL A 47 -28.64 -1.30 2.22
CA VAL A 47 -29.74 -1.01 1.28
C VAL A 47 -29.37 0.01 0.21
N PHE A 48 -28.30 0.79 0.43
CA PHE A 48 -27.86 1.82 -0.51
C PHE A 48 -26.34 2.02 -0.41
N ILE A 49 -25.67 2.12 -1.55
CA ILE A 49 -24.24 2.47 -1.66
C ILE A 49 -24.09 3.56 -2.72
N TYR A 50 -23.31 4.59 -2.40
CA TYR A 50 -22.95 5.68 -3.27
C TYR A 50 -21.47 6.03 -3.14
N PHE A 51 -20.79 6.26 -4.25
CA PHE A 51 -19.39 6.65 -4.28
C PHE A 51 -19.12 7.56 -5.48
N SER A 52 -18.71 8.81 -5.24
CA SER A 52 -18.21 9.73 -6.28
C SER A 52 -19.05 9.75 -7.59
N SER A 53 -20.37 9.95 -7.47
CA SER A 53 -21.36 9.98 -8.56
C SER A 53 -21.79 8.62 -9.12
N LYS A 54 -21.28 7.52 -8.57
CA LYS A 54 -21.74 6.15 -8.86
C LYS A 54 -22.57 5.60 -7.71
N ARG A 55 -23.44 4.64 -8.01
CA ARG A 55 -24.35 3.99 -7.04
C ARG A 55 -24.35 2.48 -7.26
N GLY A 56 -24.67 1.72 -6.22
CA GLY A 56 -24.83 0.27 -6.33
C GLY A 56 -23.51 -0.46 -6.55
N GLU A 57 -23.51 -1.45 -7.45
CA GLU A 57 -22.32 -2.25 -7.78
C GLU A 57 -21.18 -1.42 -8.36
N GLU A 58 -21.47 -0.39 -9.17
CA GLU A 58 -20.42 0.53 -9.67
C GLU A 58 -19.74 1.28 -8.52
N ALA A 59 -20.51 1.69 -7.51
CA ALA A 59 -19.96 2.31 -6.32
C ALA A 59 -19.14 1.31 -5.49
N LEU A 60 -19.59 0.06 -5.40
CA LEU A 60 -18.87 -1.02 -4.73
C LEU A 60 -17.49 -1.26 -5.35
N ALA A 61 -17.43 -1.36 -6.69
CA ALA A 61 -16.18 -1.52 -7.43
C ALA A 61 -15.21 -0.35 -7.21
N LEU A 62 -15.72 0.87 -7.13
CA LEU A 62 -14.90 2.04 -6.81
C LEU A 62 -14.48 2.07 -5.33
N MET A 63 -15.34 1.62 -4.41
CA MET A 63 -14.99 1.51 -2.98
C MET A 63 -13.87 0.50 -2.76
N SER A 64 -13.81 -0.56 -3.55
CA SER A 64 -12.70 -1.53 -3.54
C SER A 64 -11.33 -0.90 -3.87
N THR A 65 -11.30 0.27 -4.54
CA THR A 65 -10.04 1.01 -4.82
C THR A 65 -9.57 1.88 -3.65
N ILE A 66 -10.37 1.99 -2.59
CA ILE A 66 -10.03 2.80 -1.42
C ILE A 66 -8.94 2.10 -0.61
N ARG A 67 -7.84 2.82 -0.36
CA ARG A 67 -6.75 2.34 0.50
C ARG A 67 -6.95 2.73 1.96
N ALA A 68 -7.29 3.99 2.20
CA ALA A 68 -7.52 4.54 3.54
C ALA A 68 -8.56 5.66 3.46
N GLY A 69 -9.31 5.82 4.55
CA GLY A 69 -10.40 6.78 4.63
C GLY A 69 -10.71 7.18 6.06
N ARG A 70 -11.44 8.28 6.20
CA ARG A 70 -12.08 8.67 7.44
C ARG A 70 -13.47 8.08 7.45
N TYR A 71 -13.74 7.27 8.45
CA TYR A 71 -15.03 6.62 8.64
C TYR A 71 -15.85 7.39 9.67
N ARG A 72 -17.14 7.57 9.38
CA ARG A 72 -18.13 8.11 10.32
C ARG A 72 -19.47 7.42 10.13
N PHE A 73 -19.97 6.82 11.20
CA PHE A 73 -21.33 6.30 11.26
C PHE A 73 -22.24 7.28 11.98
N GLN A 74 -23.41 7.50 11.39
CA GLN A 74 -24.49 8.29 11.95
C GLN A 74 -25.70 7.38 12.11
N GLU A 75 -25.93 6.95 13.36
CA GLU A 75 -27.11 6.19 13.72
C GLU A 75 -28.36 7.09 13.66
N GLY A 76 -29.48 6.56 13.14
CA GLY A 76 -30.73 7.30 13.08
C GLY A 76 -31.67 6.86 11.97
N GLY A 77 -32.84 7.51 11.92
CA GLY A 77 -33.93 7.25 10.97
C GLY A 77 -33.55 7.59 9.53
N VAL A 78 -32.86 6.67 8.87
CA VAL A 78 -32.59 6.72 7.44
C VAL A 78 -33.83 6.31 6.67
N ILE A 79 -34.10 6.99 5.55
CA ILE A 79 -35.13 6.53 4.61
C ILE A 79 -34.48 5.42 3.79
N PRO A 80 -34.90 4.14 3.93
CA PRO A 80 -34.28 3.05 3.21
C PRO A 80 -34.58 3.20 1.71
N ARG A 81 -33.61 3.73 0.97
CA ARG A 81 -33.62 3.73 -0.49
C ARG A 81 -33.06 2.40 -0.97
N ARG A 82 -33.88 1.36 -0.89
CA ARG A 82 -33.54 0.04 -1.43
C ARG A 82 -33.23 0.15 -2.91
N MET A 83 -32.07 -0.34 -3.29
CA MET A 83 -31.65 -0.47 -4.66
C MET A 83 -31.22 -1.91 -4.92
N PRO A 84 -31.16 -2.38 -6.18
CA PRO A 84 -30.65 -3.71 -6.48
C PRO A 84 -29.16 -3.75 -6.11
N LEU A 85 -28.88 -4.37 -4.97
CA LEU A 85 -27.56 -4.61 -4.45
C LEU A 85 -27.43 -6.10 -4.15
N PRO A 86 -26.23 -6.67 -4.31
CA PRO A 86 -25.99 -8.02 -3.82
C PRO A 86 -26.19 -8.08 -2.30
N PRO A 87 -26.39 -9.29 -1.73
CA PRO A 87 -26.54 -9.47 -0.29
C PRO A 87 -25.40 -8.80 0.49
N THR A 88 -25.70 -8.31 1.69
CA THR A 88 -24.72 -7.68 2.61
C THR A 88 -23.47 -8.54 2.79
N GLU A 89 -23.61 -9.86 2.87
CA GLU A 89 -22.48 -10.79 2.99
C GLU A 89 -21.57 -10.76 1.77
N THR A 90 -22.14 -10.70 0.56
CA THR A 90 -21.38 -10.57 -0.68
C THR A 90 -20.68 -9.22 -0.75
N ILE A 91 -21.34 -8.13 -0.34
CA ILE A 91 -20.74 -6.80 -0.27
C ILE A 91 -19.55 -6.81 0.69
N LEU A 92 -19.73 -7.33 1.90
CA LEU A 92 -18.68 -7.45 2.90
C LEU A 92 -17.52 -8.33 2.42
N ALA A 93 -17.79 -9.43 1.71
CA ALA A 93 -16.76 -10.30 1.15
C ALA A 93 -15.95 -9.59 0.06
N VAL A 94 -16.61 -8.84 -0.84
CA VAL A 94 -15.94 -8.06 -1.89
C VAL A 94 -15.09 -6.95 -1.27
N LEU A 95 -15.65 -6.19 -0.32
CA LEU A 95 -14.94 -5.12 0.37
C LEU A 95 -13.79 -5.66 1.21
N GLY A 96 -13.99 -6.78 1.91
CA GLY A 96 -12.98 -7.47 2.71
C GLY A 96 -11.84 -7.98 1.85
N ARG A 97 -12.13 -8.70 0.76
CA ARG A 97 -11.12 -9.14 -0.21
C ARG A 97 -10.37 -7.95 -0.80
N SER A 98 -11.05 -6.84 -1.10
CA SER A 98 -10.40 -5.64 -1.65
C SER A 98 -9.54 -4.93 -0.61
N ALA A 99 -9.97 -4.91 0.65
CA ALA A 99 -9.18 -4.40 1.76
C ALA A 99 -7.95 -5.26 2.02
N GLU A 100 -8.09 -6.59 1.99
CA GLU A 100 -6.99 -7.54 2.08
C GLU A 100 -6.08 -7.46 0.86
N GLN A 101 -6.60 -7.25 -0.35
CA GLN A 101 -5.79 -7.05 -1.55
C GLN A 101 -5.07 -5.72 -1.50
N ASN A 102 -5.69 -4.64 -1.06
CA ASN A 102 -5.03 -3.34 -0.93
C ASN A 102 -4.02 -3.35 0.22
N ALA A 103 -4.34 -4.00 1.33
CA ALA A 103 -3.42 -4.25 2.42
C ALA A 103 -2.33 -5.23 1.99
N ALA A 104 -2.61 -6.21 1.14
CA ALA A 104 -1.64 -7.14 0.56
C ALA A 104 -0.79 -6.45 -0.49
N VAL A 105 -1.27 -5.46 -1.25
CA VAL A 105 -0.45 -4.67 -2.17
C VAL A 105 0.41 -3.69 -1.39
N ASP A 106 -0.13 -3.07 -0.34
CA ASP A 106 0.63 -2.31 0.63
C ASP A 106 1.62 -3.21 1.38
N GLN A 107 1.29 -4.49 1.60
CA GLN A 107 2.11 -5.58 2.13
C GLN A 107 2.84 -6.39 1.04
N ILE A 108 2.76 -6.04 -0.23
CA ILE A 108 3.70 -6.48 -1.28
C ILE A 108 4.64 -5.27 -1.54
N GLN A 109 4.29 -4.12 -0.96
CA GLN A 109 5.15 -2.99 -0.68
C GLN A 109 5.79 -3.08 0.74
N THR A 110 5.19 -3.80 1.71
CA THR A 110 5.68 -3.94 3.11
C THR A 110 5.84 -5.38 3.66
N LYS A 111 5.32 -6.44 3.01
CA LYS A 111 5.59 -7.89 3.27
C LYS A 111 6.12 -8.64 2.04
N SER A 112 6.39 -7.98 0.90
CA SER A 112 7.59 -8.33 0.13
C SER A 112 8.88 -7.93 0.86
N SER A 113 8.76 -7.34 2.06
CA SER A 113 9.88 -7.18 3.00
C SER A 113 10.03 -8.32 4.01
N ALA A 114 9.23 -9.40 3.96
CA ALA A 114 9.29 -10.43 5.03
C ALA A 114 9.65 -11.87 4.57
N VAL A 115 9.51 -12.23 3.29
CA VAL A 115 9.93 -13.58 2.81
C VAL A 115 10.48 -13.55 1.38
N ALA A 116 11.43 -12.64 1.14
CA ALA A 116 12.49 -12.75 0.12
C ALA A 116 13.38 -11.51 0.31
N GLY A 117 14.51 -11.68 0.99
CA GLY A 117 15.55 -10.65 1.04
C GLY A 117 16.06 -10.38 -0.37
N ASN A 118 16.02 -9.12 -0.77
CA ASN A 118 17.11 -8.45 -1.49
C ASN A 118 16.84 -6.94 -1.64
N GLY A 119 16.35 -6.31 -0.56
CA GLY A 119 16.58 -4.89 -0.36
C GLY A 119 17.90 -4.76 0.37
N ILE A 120 18.94 -4.27 -0.31
CA ILE A 120 20.28 -4.04 0.25
C ILE A 120 20.14 -3.35 1.61
N SER A 121 20.60 -4.04 2.66
CA SER A 121 20.66 -3.59 4.04
C SER A 121 21.50 -2.34 4.15
N ARG A 122 21.29 -1.57 5.23
CA ARG A 122 22.04 -0.32 5.42
C ARG A 122 23.56 -0.54 5.46
N GLU A 123 23.99 -1.66 6.04
CA GLU A 123 25.39 -2.09 6.08
C GLU A 123 25.94 -2.38 4.68
N GLU A 124 25.13 -3.02 3.83
CA GLU A 124 25.50 -3.33 2.45
C GLU A 124 25.59 -2.05 1.60
N LYS A 125 24.67 -1.08 1.79
CA LYS A 125 24.74 0.23 1.12
C LYS A 125 25.99 1.01 1.51
N ASP A 126 26.33 1.02 2.80
CA ASP A 126 27.52 1.69 3.33
C ASP A 126 28.81 1.04 2.81
N ALA A 127 28.84 -0.28 2.74
CA ALA A 127 29.95 -1.03 2.15
C ALA A 127 30.12 -0.73 0.65
N LEU A 128 29.03 -0.70 -0.11
CA LEU A 128 29.05 -0.38 -1.55
C LEU A 128 29.51 1.06 -1.79
N GLU A 129 28.96 2.04 -1.05
CA GLU A 129 29.35 3.45 -1.17
C GLU A 129 30.82 3.65 -0.81
N SER A 130 31.29 3.05 0.29
CA SER A 130 32.70 3.12 0.70
C SER A 130 33.63 2.52 -0.35
N SER A 131 33.32 1.33 -0.87
CA SER A 131 34.15 0.67 -1.89
C SER A 131 34.13 1.42 -3.23
N LEU A 132 33.00 2.03 -3.60
CA LEU A 132 32.90 2.84 -4.80
C LEU A 132 33.66 4.16 -4.64
N ALA A 133 33.59 4.79 -3.46
CA ALA A 133 34.33 6.00 -3.14
C ALA A 133 35.86 5.79 -3.19
N GLU A 134 36.36 4.59 -2.84
CA GLU A 134 37.78 4.24 -3.00
C GLU A 134 38.23 4.13 -4.47
N CYS A 135 37.30 3.96 -5.42
CA CYS A 135 37.61 3.77 -6.84
C CYS A 135 37.36 5.03 -7.68
N ILE A 136 36.27 5.75 -7.43
CA ILE A 136 35.85 6.93 -8.22
C ILE A 136 35.73 8.21 -7.40
N GLY A 137 36.05 8.16 -6.09
CA GLY A 137 36.07 9.32 -5.22
C GLY A 137 34.67 9.81 -4.81
N PRO A 138 34.51 11.09 -4.45
CA PRO A 138 33.29 11.63 -3.82
C PRO A 138 32.05 11.62 -4.72
N MET A 139 32.20 11.31 -6.01
CA MET A 139 31.05 11.10 -6.92
C MET A 139 30.30 9.80 -6.63
N ALA A 140 30.89 8.86 -5.89
CA ALA A 140 30.28 7.58 -5.53
C ALA A 140 28.93 7.71 -4.83
N ALA A 141 28.78 8.66 -3.90
CA ALA A 141 27.53 8.85 -3.16
C ALA A 141 26.34 9.17 -4.08
N ILE A 142 26.57 9.97 -5.13
CA ILE A 142 25.52 10.39 -6.07
C ILE A 142 25.06 9.20 -6.94
N ILE A 143 26.01 8.38 -7.38
CA ILE A 143 25.74 7.20 -8.21
C ILE A 143 25.08 6.10 -7.37
N CYS A 144 25.56 5.89 -6.15
CA CYS A 144 24.96 4.98 -5.18
C CYS A 144 23.49 5.34 -4.87
N GLU A 145 23.17 6.62 -4.62
CA GLU A 145 21.79 7.04 -4.38
C GLU A 145 20.86 6.75 -5.56
N ASP A 146 21.31 6.89 -6.80
CA ASP A 146 20.50 6.64 -8.00
C ASP A 146 20.20 5.13 -8.16
N HIS A 147 21.22 4.29 -7.96
CA HIS A 147 21.08 2.83 -8.12
C HIS A 147 20.41 2.15 -6.91
N PHE A 148 20.55 2.68 -5.69
CA PHE A 148 19.91 2.12 -4.48
C PHE A 148 18.40 2.37 -4.39
N ASN A 149 17.89 3.34 -5.15
CA ASN A 149 16.45 3.64 -5.24
C ASN A 149 15.73 2.76 -6.28
N SER A 150 16.47 2.09 -7.16
CA SER A 150 15.93 1.11 -8.09
C SER A 150 15.77 -0.25 -7.38
N ARG A 151 14.60 -0.89 -7.52
CA ARG A 151 14.36 -2.26 -7.02
C ARG A 151 15.26 -3.24 -7.80
N ALA A 152 16.48 -3.45 -7.32
CA ALA A 152 17.45 -4.37 -7.90
C ALA A 152 18.18 -5.15 -6.80
N ASP A 153 18.50 -6.41 -7.09
CA ASP A 153 19.28 -7.29 -6.22
C ASP A 153 20.71 -6.76 -5.97
N LEU A 154 21.33 -7.13 -4.85
CA LEU A 154 22.69 -6.72 -4.49
C LEU A 154 23.68 -6.92 -5.64
N GLN A 155 23.65 -8.09 -6.28
CA GLN A 155 24.52 -8.39 -7.41
C GLN A 155 24.24 -7.50 -8.63
N SER A 156 22.98 -7.20 -8.92
CA SER A 156 22.61 -6.30 -10.03
C SER A 156 23.07 -4.86 -9.76
N ILE A 157 23.06 -4.43 -8.50
CA ILE A 157 23.57 -3.10 -8.11
C ILE A 157 25.10 -3.09 -8.20
N ILE A 158 25.79 -4.14 -7.76
CA ILE A 158 27.25 -4.24 -7.93
C ILE A 158 27.64 -4.22 -9.41
N ASP A 159 26.89 -4.90 -10.27
CA ASP A 159 27.14 -4.89 -11.71
C ASP A 159 26.88 -3.51 -12.35
N ALA A 160 25.77 -2.86 -11.98
CA ALA A 160 25.45 -1.51 -12.43
C ALA A 160 26.51 -0.48 -11.99
N LEU A 161 26.91 -0.52 -10.71
CA LEU A 161 27.96 0.36 -10.19
C LEU A 161 29.32 0.07 -10.83
N ALA A 162 29.63 -1.19 -11.13
CA ALA A 162 30.85 -1.56 -11.85
C ALA A 162 30.85 -1.05 -13.30
N ALA A 163 29.68 -0.96 -13.95
CA ALA A 163 29.54 -0.41 -15.29
C ALA A 163 29.72 1.11 -15.34
N GLU A 164 29.40 1.82 -14.26
CA GLU A 164 29.63 3.26 -14.11
C GLU A 164 31.11 3.63 -13.88
N ILE A 165 31.96 2.66 -13.52
CA ILE A 165 33.38 2.89 -13.32
C ILE A 165 34.10 2.90 -14.69
N PRO A 166 34.73 4.02 -15.11
CA PRO A 166 35.31 4.14 -16.45
C PRO A 166 36.52 3.23 -16.72
N SER A 167 37.13 2.68 -15.67
CA SER A 167 38.35 1.86 -15.75
C SER A 167 38.04 0.42 -15.31
N SER A 168 38.23 -0.53 -16.23
CA SER A 168 37.97 -1.96 -15.98
C SER A 168 38.75 -2.51 -14.78
N GLY A 169 40.00 -2.08 -14.59
CA GLY A 169 40.81 -2.49 -13.42
C GLY A 169 40.28 -1.96 -12.09
N GLN A 170 39.62 -0.79 -12.08
CA GLN A 170 38.96 -0.27 -10.89
C GLN A 170 37.61 -0.94 -10.64
N ALA A 171 36.89 -1.32 -11.70
CA ALA A 171 35.65 -2.08 -11.59
C ALA A 171 35.87 -3.49 -10.99
N GLU A 172 36.95 -4.18 -11.39
CA GLU A 172 37.34 -5.46 -10.79
C GLU A 172 37.76 -5.31 -9.33
N LYS A 173 38.52 -4.27 -9.01
CA LYS A 173 38.92 -3.93 -7.63
C LYS A 173 37.69 -3.65 -6.75
N PHE A 174 36.73 -2.89 -7.25
CA PHE A 174 35.46 -2.61 -6.59
C PHE A 174 34.69 -3.91 -6.27
N ARG A 175 34.52 -4.80 -7.25
CA ARG A 175 33.84 -6.10 -7.04
C ARG A 175 34.55 -6.95 -5.99
N GLY A 176 35.87 -6.97 -5.98
CA GLY A 176 36.66 -7.68 -4.96
C GLY A 176 36.51 -7.10 -3.56
N LEU A 177 36.49 -5.77 -3.42
CA LEU A 177 36.30 -5.08 -2.15
C LEU A 177 34.91 -5.31 -1.57
N VAL A 178 33.88 -5.24 -2.42
CA VAL A 178 32.49 -5.51 -2.01
C VAL A 178 32.32 -6.98 -1.59
N ALA A 179 32.86 -7.92 -2.35
CA ALA A 179 32.83 -9.34 -2.00
C ALA A 179 33.56 -9.65 -0.67
N ALA A 180 34.65 -8.94 -0.38
CA ALA A 180 35.39 -9.10 0.88
C ALA A 180 34.69 -8.45 2.08
N LYS A 181 33.83 -7.44 1.87
CA LYS A 181 33.07 -6.77 2.92
C LYS A 181 31.72 -7.45 3.21
N LEU A 182 31.16 -8.17 2.23
CA LEU A 182 29.82 -8.76 2.30
C LEU A 182 29.79 -10.30 2.30
N GLY A 183 30.94 -10.96 2.15
CA GLY A 183 31.10 -12.42 2.30
C GLY A 183 31.59 -12.80 3.69
#